data_AF-A0ABD3GBY7-F1
#
_entry.id   AF-A0ABD3GBY7-F1
#
_cell.length_a   1.000
_cell.length_b   1.000
_cell.length_c   1.000
_cell.angle_alpha   90.00
_cell.angle_beta   90.00
_cell.angle_gamma   90.00
#
_symmetry.space_group_name_H-M   'P 1'
#
loop_
_entity.id
_entity.type
_entity.pdbx_description
1 polymer ?
#
loop_
_entity_poly.entity_id
_entity_poly.type
_entity_poly.pdbx_seq_one_letter_code
_entity_poly.pdbx_strand_id
1 'polypeptide(L)'
;MEEPPPFQEAAQCVSCQASFTTFKRRHHCRSCGRSFCSEHSANQKALPQYGLYTPVRVCDDCYNPPKLSATSENAEKRFKS
;
A
#
# COMPACT_ATOMS: atom_id res chain seq x y z
N MET A 1 12.84 -5.17 15.84
CA MET A 1 11.42 -5.21 15.44
C MET A 1 11.02 -3.77 15.22
N GLU A 2 10.50 -3.45 14.06
CA GLU A 2 10.14 -2.08 13.67
C GLU A 2 8.70 -1.80 14.11
N GLU A 3 8.37 -0.52 14.30
CA GLU A 3 7.00 -0.10 14.53
C GLU A 3 6.23 -0.07 13.19
N PRO A 4 5.00 -0.58 13.10
CA PRO A 4 4.22 -0.47 11.88
C PRO A 4 3.93 1.00 11.54
N PRO A 5 3.88 1.36 10.25
CA PRO A 5 3.63 2.74 9.85
C PRO A 5 2.24 3.21 10.31
N PRO A 6 2.11 4.49 10.68
CA PRO A 6 0.82 5.04 11.09
C PRO A 6 -0.18 5.00 9.93
N PHE A 7 -1.46 4.82 10.28
CA PHE A 7 -2.52 4.85 9.29
C PHE A 7 -2.76 6.27 8.79
N GLN A 8 -2.73 6.43 7.48
CA GLN A 8 -2.99 7.68 6.79
C GLN A 8 -4.44 7.72 6.35
N GLU A 9 -5.17 8.71 6.84
CA GLU A 9 -6.55 8.93 6.43
C GLU A 9 -6.60 9.70 5.12
N ALA A 10 -7.10 9.06 4.07
CA ALA A 10 -7.42 9.72 2.81
C ALA A 10 -8.93 9.74 2.57
N ALA A 11 -9.41 10.73 1.82
CA ALA A 11 -10.81 10.79 1.38
C ALA A 11 -11.12 9.75 0.28
N GLN A 12 -10.09 9.26 -0.41
CA GLN A 12 -10.19 8.39 -1.58
C GLN A 12 -9.22 7.20 -1.48
N CYS A 13 -9.52 6.12 -2.20
CA CYS A 13 -8.61 5.00 -2.36
C CYS A 13 -7.34 5.44 -3.11
N VAL A 14 -6.16 5.14 -2.58
CA VAL A 14 -4.88 5.50 -3.23
C VAL A 14 -4.73 4.86 -4.62
N SER A 15 -5.24 3.65 -4.82
CA SER A 15 -5.14 2.94 -6.10
C SER A 15 -6.12 3.49 -7.15
N CYS A 16 -7.43 3.45 -6.88
CA CYS A 16 -8.45 3.82 -7.88
C CYS A 16 -9.07 5.21 -7.73
N GLN A 17 -8.62 6.02 -6.78
CA GLN A 17 -9.12 7.38 -6.49
C GLN A 17 -10.63 7.46 -6.18
N ALA A 18 -11.30 6.33 -5.98
CA ALA A 18 -12.70 6.33 -5.60
C ALA A 18 -12.88 6.88 -4.18
N SER A 19 -13.78 7.85 -4.02
CA SER A 19 -14.15 8.40 -2.71
C SER A 19 -14.74 7.35 -1.79
N PHE A 20 -14.33 7.39 -0.53
CA PHE A 20 -14.97 6.59 0.50
C PHE A 20 -16.35 7.16 0.83
N THR A 21 -17.29 6.24 1.06
CA THR A 21 -18.67 6.55 1.42
C THR A 21 -19.14 5.57 2.48
N THR A 22 -20.38 5.71 2.94
CA THR A 22 -20.99 4.74 3.87
C THR A 22 -21.00 3.31 3.30
N PHE A 23 -21.05 3.14 1.99
CA PHE A 23 -21.02 1.82 1.33
C PHE A 23 -19.61 1.42 0.87
N LYS A 24 -18.76 2.38 0.50
CA LYS A 24 -17.35 2.15 0.17
C LYS A 24 -16.47 2.51 1.36
N ARG A 25 -16.29 1.56 2.28
CA ARG A 25 -15.51 1.76 3.50
C ARG A 25 -14.02 1.92 3.22
N ARG A 26 -13.34 2.70 4.07
CA ARG A 26 -11.89 2.88 4.08
C ARG A 26 -11.22 1.70 4.78
N HIS A 27 -10.15 1.19 4.18
CA HIS A 27 -9.29 0.16 4.75
C HIS A 27 -7.84 0.59 4.70
N HIS A 28 -7.05 0.24 5.72
CA HIS A 28 -5.63 0.56 5.76
C HIS A 28 -4.77 -0.66 5.45
N CYS A 29 -3.73 -0.48 4.64
CA CYS A 29 -2.67 -1.46 4.48
C CYS A 29 -1.77 -1.45 5.72
N ARG A 30 -1.59 -2.60 6.38
CA ARG A 30 -0.72 -2.70 7.56
C ARG A 30 0.78 -2.58 7.23
N SER A 31 1.15 -2.74 5.96
CA SER A 31 2.54 -2.64 5.50
C SER A 31 2.99 -1.21 5.21
N CYS A 32 2.12 -0.37 4.63
CA CYS A 32 2.46 1.00 4.19
C CYS A 32 1.61 2.11 4.81
N GLY A 33 0.57 1.77 5.58
CA GLY A 33 -0.29 2.72 6.30
C GLY A 33 -1.35 3.43 5.44
N ARG A 34 -1.28 3.35 4.11
CA ARG A 34 -2.18 4.09 3.20
C ARG A 34 -3.62 3.55 3.18
N SER A 35 -4.55 4.41 2.74
CA SER A 35 -6.00 4.16 2.62
C SER A 35 -6.41 3.54 1.28
N PHE A 36 -7.19 2.46 1.31
CA PHE A 36 -7.67 1.70 0.16
C PHE A 36 -9.14 1.30 0.29
N CYS A 37 -9.79 0.99 -0.83
CA CYS A 37 -11.08 0.29 -0.81
C CYS A 37 -10.86 -1.22 -0.57
N SER A 38 -11.95 -1.97 -0.43
CA SER A 38 -11.90 -3.42 -0.16
C SER A 38 -11.19 -4.19 -1.27
N GLU A 39 -11.41 -3.78 -2.52
CA GLU A 39 -10.87 -4.41 -3.73
C GLU A 39 -9.34 -4.29 -3.80
N HIS A 40 -8.79 -3.07 -3.70
CA HIS A 40 -7.34 -2.81 -3.76
C HIS A 40 -6.58 -3.13 -2.46
N SER A 41 -7.24 -3.78 -1.51
CA SER A 41 -6.64 -4.27 -0.28
C SER A 41 -7.21 -5.61 0.15
N ALA A 42 -7.66 -6.43 -0.80
CA ALA A 42 -8.26 -7.73 -0.51
C ALA A 42 -7.26 -8.75 0.04
N ASN A 43 -5.97 -8.54 -0.23
CA ASN A 43 -4.89 -9.44 0.13
C ASN A 43 -4.51 -9.38 1.62
N GLN A 44 -3.95 -10.49 2.13
CA GLN A 44 -3.43 -10.59 3.49
C GLN A 44 -2.03 -11.21 3.51
N LYS A 45 -1.15 -10.73 4.39
CA LYS A 45 0.22 -11.22 4.55
C LYS A 45 0.67 -11.06 6.01
N ALA A 46 1.44 -12.00 6.53
CA ALA A 46 2.12 -11.81 7.82
C ALA A 46 3.23 -10.76 7.66
N LEU A 47 3.41 -9.92 8.68
CA LEU A 47 4.45 -8.88 8.72
C LEU A 47 5.36 -9.10 9.95
N PRO A 48 6.26 -10.11 9.91
CA PRO A 48 7.14 -10.41 11.04
C PRO A 48 8.06 -9.27 11.44
N GLN A 49 8.39 -8.36 10.51
CA GLN A 49 9.19 -7.18 10.81
C GLN A 49 8.52 -6.25 11.84
N TYR A 50 7.20 -6.28 11.91
CA TYR A 50 6.37 -5.54 12.88
C TYR A 50 5.82 -6.43 14.00
N GLY A 51 6.30 -7.67 14.13
CA GLY A 51 5.78 -8.64 15.11
C GLY A 51 4.38 -9.17 14.81
N LEU A 52 3.86 -8.97 13.60
CA LEU A 52 2.54 -9.44 13.17
C LEU A 52 2.68 -10.80 12.48
N TYR A 53 2.65 -11.87 13.26
CA TYR A 53 2.86 -13.24 12.75
C TYR A 53 1.62 -13.86 12.07
N THR A 54 0.44 -13.28 12.29
CA THR A 54 -0.79 -13.70 11.60
C THR A 54 -1.02 -12.85 10.34
N PRO A 55 -1.68 -13.39 9.30
CA PRO A 55 -1.99 -12.63 8.10
C PRO A 55 -2.84 -11.39 8.39
N VAL A 56 -2.33 -10.21 8.01
CA VAL A 56 -3.03 -8.93 8.14
C VAL A 56 -3.25 -8.31 6.76
N ARG A 57 -4.26 -7.44 6.66
CA ARG A 57 -4.63 -6.78 5.40
C ARG A 57 -3.49 -5.94 4.81
N VAL A 58 -3.20 -6.15 3.54
CA VAL A 58 -2.23 -5.37 2.76
C VAL A 58 -2.83 -4.94 1.43
N CYS A 59 -2.33 -3.84 0.84
CA CYS A 59 -2.68 -3.47 -0.52
C CYS A 59 -1.96 -4.36 -1.53
N ASP A 60 -2.40 -4.33 -2.78
CA ASP A 60 -1.85 -5.17 -3.85
C ASP A 60 -0.34 -4.94 -4.05
N ASP A 61 0.11 -3.68 -4.03
CA ASP A 61 1.53 -3.32 -4.14
C ASP A 61 2.39 -3.88 -3.00
N CYS A 62 1.85 -3.98 -1.78
CA CYS A 62 2.58 -4.53 -0.64
C CYS A 62 2.52 -6.07 -0.59
N TYR A 63 1.47 -6.65 -1.20
CA TYR A 63 1.32 -8.08 -1.31
C TYR A 63 2.30 -8.65 -2.35
N ASN A 64 2.31 -8.07 -3.54
CA ASN A 64 3.17 -8.45 -4.65
C ASN A 64 3.89 -7.20 -5.20
N PRO A 65 4.93 -6.71 -4.51
CA PRO A 65 5.67 -5.54 -4.98
C PRO A 65 6.22 -5.81 -6.38
N PRO A 66 6.15 -4.82 -7.29
CA PRO A 66 6.76 -4.97 -8.60
C PRO A 66 8.23 -5.33 -8.37
N LYS A 67 8.72 -6.34 -9.08
CA LYS A 67 10.15 -6.63 -9.11
C LYS A 67 10.80 -5.41 -9.75
N LEU A 68 11.29 -4.49 -8.93
CA LEU A 68 12.25 -3.52 -9.37
C LEU A 68 13.44 -4.37 -9.82
N SER A 69 13.52 -4.64 -11.13
CA SER A 69 14.76 -5.09 -11.74
C SER A 69 15.81 -4.08 -11.31
N ALA A 70 16.85 -4.56 -10.64
CA ALA A 70 17.95 -3.76 -10.16
C ALA A 70 18.59 -2.99 -11.32
N THR A 71 18.11 -1.80 -11.64
CA THR A 71 18.84 -0.76 -12.36
C THR A 71 18.07 0.56 -12.26
N SER A 72 18.58 1.49 -11.46
CA SER A 72 18.77 2.89 -11.87
C SER A 72 19.27 3.74 -10.69
N GLU A 73 20.60 3.75 -10.50
CA GLU A 73 21.23 5.07 -10.52
C GLU A 73 20.86 5.73 -11.88
N ASN A 74 20.46 6.99 -11.84
CA ASN A 74 20.05 7.85 -12.96
C ASN A 74 18.65 7.66 -13.57
N ALA A 75 17.67 8.34 -12.98
CA ALA A 75 16.48 8.85 -13.68
C ALA A 75 16.48 10.39 -13.65
N GLU A 76 17.53 11.01 -14.19
CA GLU A 76 17.50 12.43 -14.52
C GLU A 76 17.50 12.60 -16.05
N LYS A 77 16.53 13.39 -16.54
CA LYS A 77 16.42 13.94 -17.91
C LYS A 77 15.79 13.02 -18.97
N ARG A 78 14.44 13.04 -19.04
CA ARG A 78 13.73 12.85 -20.33
C ARG A 78 12.41 13.61 -20.43
N PHE A 79 12.48 14.92 -20.19
CA PHE A 79 11.45 15.87 -20.67
C PHE A 79 12.11 17.17 -21.11
N LYS A 80 12.83 17.12 -22.25
CA LYS A 80 13.17 18.25 -23.11
C LYS A 80 13.85 17.72 -24.37
N SER A 81 13.05 17.48 -25.41
CA SER A 81 13.31 17.71 -26.84
C SER A 81 12.05 17.34 -27.60
#